data_AF-A0A934UMU9-F1
#
_entry.id   AF-A0A934UMU9-F1
#
_cell.length_a   1.000
_cell.length_b   1.000
_cell.length_c   1.000
_cell.angle_alpha   90.00
_cell.angle_beta   90.00
_cell.angle_gamma   90.00
#
_symmetry.space_group_name_H-M   'P 1'
#
loop_
_entity.id
_entity.type
_entity.pdbx_description
1 polymer ?
#
loop_
_entity_poly.entity_id
_entity_poly.type
_entity_poly.pdbx_seq_one_letter_code
_entity_poly.pdbx_strand_id
1 'polypeptide(L)'
;MSTLRLNSIRLGDYLKPALIGGSIGLAVIVWFLSQTHGGKPEFGPYWMLRPLIIVPVATAMGGAAFQFIRNLVQKPVGAKVMLTIFGLLVFVVSLWLGSVLGLAGTYWH
;
A
#
# COMPACT_ATOMS: atom_id res chain seq x y z
N MET A 1 -33.43 3.17 14.53
CA MET A 1 -32.53 4.31 14.28
C MET A 1 -31.20 4.00 14.94
N SER A 2 -30.25 3.40 14.22
CA SER A 2 -28.93 3.05 14.76
C SER A 2 -28.14 4.35 14.93
N THR A 3 -27.86 4.72 16.18
CA THR A 3 -26.96 5.81 16.50
C THR A 3 -25.56 5.48 15.97
N LEU A 4 -25.18 6.07 14.84
CA LEU A 4 -23.80 6.13 14.39
C LEU A 4 -22.99 6.90 15.44
N ARG A 5 -22.40 6.18 16.39
CA ARG A 5 -21.34 6.75 17.23
C ARG A 5 -20.16 7.04 16.31
N LEU A 6 -20.01 8.30 15.90
CA LEU A 6 -18.76 8.81 15.33
C LEU A 6 -17.70 8.72 16.43
N ASN A 7 -17.04 7.56 16.51
CA ASN A 7 -15.82 7.41 17.28
C ASN A 7 -14.83 8.46 16.76
N SER A 8 -14.14 9.18 17.64
CA SER A 8 -13.23 10.26 17.21
C SER A 8 -12.20 9.69 16.23
N ILE A 9 -12.25 10.11 14.96
CA ILE A 9 -11.28 9.71 13.95
C ILE A 9 -9.95 10.36 14.31
N ARG A 10 -9.06 9.60 14.93
CA ARG A 10 -7.71 10.07 15.27
C ARG A 10 -6.78 9.75 14.10
N LEU A 11 -6.17 10.78 13.53
CA LEU A 11 -5.19 10.61 12.44
C LEU A 11 -4.08 9.62 12.80
N GLY A 12 -3.68 9.59 14.08
CA GLY A 12 -2.70 8.67 14.63
C GLY A 12 -3.03 7.18 14.44
N ASP A 13 -4.32 6.83 14.36
CA ASP A 13 -4.74 5.43 14.19
C ASP A 13 -4.47 4.92 12.76
N TYR A 14 -4.43 5.83 11.78
CA TYR A 14 -4.19 5.54 10.36
C TYR A 14 -2.73 5.73 9.96
N LEU A 15 -2.01 6.63 10.65
CA LEU A 15 -0.59 6.89 10.41
C LEU A 15 0.28 5.64 10.60
N LYS A 16 0.08 4.90 11.69
CA LYS A 16 0.85 3.67 11.95
C LYS A 16 0.74 2.64 10.82
N PRO A 17 -0.46 2.19 10.42
CA PRO A 17 -0.59 1.21 9.35
C PRO A 17 -0.19 1.77 7.97
N ALA A 18 -0.35 3.08 7.73
CA ALA A 18 0.17 3.71 6.52
C ALA A 18 1.71 3.68 6.46
N LEU A 19 2.40 4.01 7.56
CA LEU A 19 3.86 3.96 7.63
C LEU A 19 4.39 2.53 7.49
N ILE A 20 3.73 1.54 8.10
CA ILE A 20 4.08 0.13 7.94
C ILE A 20 3.91 -0.28 6.48
N GLY A 21 2.76 0.03 5.87
CA GLY A 21 2.48 -0.29 4.47
C GLY A 21 3.49 0.34 3.52
N GLY A 22 3.77 1.63 3.69
CA GLY A 22 4.75 2.36 2.89
C GLY A 22 6.18 1.84 3.08
N SER A 23 6.56 1.46 4.30
CA SER A 23 7.87 0.86 4.57
C SER A 23 8.03 -0.51 3.89
N ILE A 24 6.97 -1.33 3.89
CA ILE A 24 6.97 -2.62 3.18
C ILE A 24 7.08 -2.37 1.67
N GLY A 25 6.28 -1.47 1.11
CA GLY A 25 6.35 -1.14 -0.32
C GLY A 25 7.71 -0.59 -0.73
N LEU A 26 8.31 0.25 0.12
CA LEU A 26 9.65 0.80 -0.10
C LEU A 26 10.73 -0.30 -0.05
N ALA A 27 10.68 -1.19 0.94
CA ALA A 27 11.60 -2.32 1.03
C ALA A 27 11.49 -3.23 -0.21
N VAL A 28 10.27 -3.54 -0.65
CA VAL A 28 10.02 -4.38 -1.82
C VAL A 28 10.55 -3.72 -3.10
N ILE A 29 10.29 -2.42 -3.32
CA ILE A 29 10.74 -1.76 -4.54
C ILE A 29 12.24 -1.52 -4.56
N VAL A 30 12.85 -1.22 -3.40
CA VAL A 30 14.31 -1.10 -3.28
C VAL A 30 14.99 -2.44 -3.58
N TRP A 31 14.48 -3.54 -3.03
CA TRP A 31 14.97 -4.87 -3.38
C TRP A 31 14.77 -5.16 -4.87
N PHE A 32 13.60 -4.87 -5.42
CA PHE A 32 13.36 -5.08 -6.85
C PHE A 32 14.37 -4.30 -7.72
N LEU A 33 14.60 -3.03 -7.40
CA LEU A 33 15.58 -2.18 -8.10
C LEU A 33 17.03 -2.65 -7.90
N SER A 34 17.39 -3.21 -6.74
CA SER A 34 18.75 -3.72 -6.52
C SER A 34 19.08 -4.94 -7.38
N GLN A 35 18.06 -5.70 -7.80
CA GLN A 35 18.23 -6.84 -8.70
C GLN A 35 18.34 -6.43 -10.17
N THR A 36 18.07 -5.15 -10.49
CA THR A 36 18.22 -4.64 -11.85
C THR A 36 19.69 -4.32 -12.12
N HIS A 37 20.35 -5.13 -12.95
CA HIS A 37 21.77 -5.01 -13.30
C HIS A 37 22.03 -3.81 -14.23
N GLY A 38 21.78 -2.60 -13.75
CA GLY A 38 21.81 -1.38 -14.54
C GLY A 38 20.53 -1.22 -15.37
N GLY A 39 19.87 -0.06 -15.23
CA GLY A 39 18.71 0.28 -16.06
C GLY A 39 19.10 0.30 -17.54
N LYS A 40 18.17 -0.09 -18.41
CA LYS A 40 18.39 -0.03 -19.85
C LYS A 40 18.53 1.43 -20.31
N PRO A 41 19.28 1.71 -21.38
CA PRO A 41 19.43 3.07 -21.92
C PRO A 41 18.09 3.76 -22.23
N GLU A 42 17.07 2.96 -22.58
CA GLU A 42 15.71 3.41 -22.94
C GLU A 42 14.88 3.96 -21.76
N PHE A 43 15.27 3.71 -20.52
CA PHE A 43 14.48 4.12 -19.35
C PHE A 43 14.67 5.61 -18.97
N GLY A 44 15.73 6.26 -19.44
CA GLY A 44 16.09 7.63 -19.08
C GLY A 44 16.74 7.75 -17.69
N PRO A 45 17.34 8.90 -17.33
CA PRO A 45 18.21 9.01 -16.15
C PRO A 45 17.48 8.94 -14.79
N TYR A 46 16.19 9.27 -14.73
CA TYR A 46 15.40 9.34 -13.49
C TYR A 46 14.34 8.24 -13.39
N TRP A 47 14.52 7.15 -14.12
CA TRP A 47 13.53 6.07 -14.21
C TRP A 47 13.19 5.43 -12.86
N MET A 48 14.16 5.36 -11.94
CA MET A 48 13.98 4.81 -10.59
C MET A 48 13.15 5.71 -9.67
N LEU A 49 13.00 6.99 -9.98
CA LEU A 49 12.34 7.95 -9.08
C LEU A 49 10.83 7.67 -8.97
N ARG A 50 10.18 7.36 -10.10
CA ARG A 50 8.76 7.00 -10.15
C ARG A 50 8.42 5.81 -9.25
N PRO A 51 9.06 4.63 -9.39
CA PRO A 51 8.72 3.47 -8.57
C PRO A 51 9.05 3.69 -7.08
N LEU A 52 10.13 4.41 -6.77
CA LEU A 52 10.50 4.74 -5.38
C LEU A 52 9.48 5.64 -4.66
N ILE A 53 8.64 6.37 -5.39
CA ILE A 53 7.61 7.24 -4.80
C ILE A 53 6.23 6.59 -4.90
N ILE A 54 5.86 6.10 -6.09
CA ILE A 54 4.51 5.60 -6.36
C ILE A 54 4.23 4.32 -5.56
N VAL A 55 5.18 3.38 -5.48
CA VAL A 55 4.96 2.09 -4.79
C VAL A 55 4.78 2.29 -3.28
N PRO A 56 5.63 3.05 -2.56
CA PRO A 56 5.43 3.30 -1.14
C PRO A 56 4.17 4.10 -0.83
N VAL A 57 3.82 5.08 -1.68
CA VAL A 57 2.58 5.85 -1.50
C VAL A 57 1.34 4.97 -1.68
N ALA A 58 1.30 4.15 -2.73
CA ALA A 58 0.18 3.23 -2.97
C ALA A 58 0.01 2.20 -1.82
N THR A 59 1.12 1.64 -1.33
CA THR A 59 1.11 0.68 -0.21
C THR A 59 0.79 1.34 1.13
N ALA A 60 1.21 2.58 1.36
CA ALA A 60 0.79 3.37 2.52
C ALA A 60 -0.72 3.64 2.52
N MET A 61 -1.30 3.96 1.35
CA MET A 61 -2.75 4.09 1.20
C MET A 61 -3.47 2.76 1.46
N GLY A 62 -2.94 1.64 0.96
CA GLY A 62 -3.46 0.31 1.25
C GLY A 62 -3.48 -0.01 2.76
N GLY A 63 -2.41 0.35 3.48
CA GLY A 63 -2.34 0.23 4.94
C GLY A 63 -3.35 1.13 5.68
N ALA A 64 -3.52 2.38 5.24
CA ALA A 64 -4.54 3.26 5.81
C ALA A 64 -5.98 2.73 5.57
N ALA A 65 -6.24 2.24 4.35
CA ALA A 65 -7.53 1.66 3.96
C ALA A 65 -7.86 0.41 4.79
N PHE A 66 -6.87 -0.43 5.09
CA PHE A 66 -7.01 -1.58 5.99
C PHE A 66 -7.61 -1.18 7.34
N GLN A 67 -7.04 -0.14 7.96
CA GLN A 67 -7.50 0.34 9.25
C GLN A 67 -8.89 0.99 9.18
N PHE A 68 -9.16 1.71 8.09
CA PHE A 68 -10.49 2.27 7.83
C PHE A 68 -11.57 1.18 7.76
N ILE A 69 -11.32 0.11 7.01
CA ILE A 69 -12.23 -1.05 6.89
C ILE A 69 -12.43 -1.72 8.26
N ARG A 70 -11.36 -1.90 9.04
CA ARG A 70 -11.45 -2.48 10.39
C ARG A 70 -12.29 -1.63 11.35
N ASN A 71 -12.23 -0.31 11.23
CA ASN A 71 -12.99 0.61 12.08
C ASN A 71 -14.48 0.66 11.70
N LEU A 72 -14.82 0.39 10.43
CA LEU A 72 -16.21 0.35 9.96
C LEU A 72 -16.99 -0.87 10.44
N VAL A 73 -16.31 -2.01 10.68
CA VAL A 73 -16.98 -3.24 11.08
C VAL A 73 -17.08 -3.33 12.60
N GLN A 74 -18.30 -3.13 13.12
CA GLN A 74 -18.59 -3.37 14.53
C GLN A 74 -18.81 -4.86 14.80
N LYS A 75 -17.85 -5.49 15.51
CA LYS A 75 -17.94 -6.86 16.14
C LYS A 75 -18.00 -8.02 15.12
N PRO A 76 -17.99 -9.34 15.45
CA PRO A 76 -17.39 -10.18 16.52
C PRO A 76 -16.02 -10.78 16.10
N VAL A 77 -15.40 -11.68 16.90
CA VAL A 77 -14.04 -12.24 16.64
C VAL A 77 -13.88 -12.86 15.24
N GLY A 78 -14.91 -13.55 14.72
CA GLY A 78 -14.87 -14.15 13.37
C GLY A 78 -14.77 -13.12 12.23
N ALA A 79 -15.39 -11.96 12.38
CA ALA A 79 -15.30 -10.88 11.38
C ALA A 79 -13.87 -10.30 11.32
N LYS A 80 -13.11 -10.32 12.42
CA LYS A 80 -11.73 -9.82 12.44
C LYS A 80 -10.80 -10.62 11.52
N VAL A 81 -10.95 -11.94 11.47
CA VAL A 81 -10.13 -12.80 10.61
C VAL A 81 -10.43 -12.51 9.15
N MET A 82 -11.71 -12.47 8.79
CA MET A 82 -12.15 -12.18 7.41
C MET A 82 -11.69 -10.80 6.94
N LEU A 83 -11.76 -9.78 7.80
CA LEU A 83 -11.25 -8.43 7.49
C LEU A 83 -9.73 -8.38 7.37
N THR A 84 -9.03 -9.20 8.14
CA THR A 84 -7.56 -9.29 8.05
C THR A 84 -7.16 -9.88 6.70
N ILE A 85 -7.83 -10.96 6.26
CA ILE A 85 -7.61 -11.57 4.94
C ILE A 85 -7.98 -10.60 3.82
N PHE A 86 -9.16 -10.00 3.87
CA PHE A 86 -9.61 -9.02 2.88
C PHE A 86 -8.64 -7.84 2.79
N GLY A 87 -8.21 -7.35 3.93
CA GLY A 87 -7.28 -6.26 4.01
C GLY A 87 -5.86 -6.60 3.54
N LEU A 88 -5.41 -7.84 3.74
CA LEU A 88 -4.19 -8.35 3.12
C LEU A 88 -4.31 -8.38 1.59
N LEU A 89 -5.46 -8.80 1.05
CA LEU A 89 -5.72 -8.76 -0.40
C LEU A 89 -5.68 -7.33 -0.93
N VAL A 90 -6.33 -6.38 -0.25
CA VAL A 90 -6.28 -4.96 -0.62
C VAL A 90 -4.84 -4.44 -0.62
N PHE A 91 -4.03 -4.84 0.37
CA PHE A 91 -2.62 -4.48 0.42
C PHE A 91 -1.82 -5.06 -0.75
N VAL A 92 -2.00 -6.34 -1.06
CA VAL A 92 -1.34 -7.01 -2.21
C VAL A 92 -1.74 -6.34 -3.53
N VAL A 93 -3.02 -6.04 -3.72
CA VAL A 93 -3.51 -5.32 -4.91
C VAL A 93 -2.92 -3.93 -4.99
N SER A 94 -2.84 -3.20 -3.87
CA SER A 94 -2.22 -1.86 -3.81
C SER A 94 -0.73 -1.89 -4.16
N LEU A 95 -0.01 -2.91 -3.67
CA LEU A 95 1.41 -3.13 -4.00
C LEU A 95 1.59 -3.46 -5.48
N TRP A 96 0.75 -4.34 -6.02
CA TRP A 96 0.80 -4.73 -7.43
C TRP A 96 0.49 -3.54 -8.35
N LEU A 97 -0.60 -2.81 -8.10
CA LEU A 97 -0.95 -1.61 -8.87
C LEU A 97 0.12 -0.53 -8.75
N GLY A 98 0.65 -0.32 -7.53
CA GLY A 98 1.77 0.60 -7.31
C GLY A 98 2.99 0.22 -8.14
N SER A 99 3.31 -1.08 -8.22
CA SER A 99 4.44 -1.58 -9.02
C SER A 99 4.21 -1.40 -10.52
N VAL A 100 3.01 -1.73 -11.01
CA VAL A 100 2.64 -1.55 -12.42
C VAL A 100 2.72 -0.07 -12.82
N LEU A 101 2.14 0.83 -12.02
CA LEU A 101 2.18 2.27 -12.28
C LEU A 101 3.58 2.87 -12.09
N GLY A 102 4.31 2.40 -11.07
CA GLY A 102 5.66 2.86 -10.75
C GLY A 102 6.67 2.48 -11.82
N LEU A 103 6.53 1.30 -12.43
CA LEU A 103 7.42 0.76 -13.45
C LEU A 103 6.85 0.93 -14.89
N ALA A 104 5.75 1.68 -15.05
CA ALA A 104 5.17 1.97 -16.36
C ALA A 104 6.18 2.73 -17.24
N GLY A 105 6.40 2.22 -18.46
CA GLY A 105 7.41 2.73 -19.40
C GLY A 105 8.83 2.21 -19.16
N THR A 106 9.00 1.20 -18.28
CA THR A 106 10.27 0.48 -18.13
C THR A 106 10.08 -1.03 -18.35
N TYR A 107 9.48 -1.70 -17.37
CA TYR A 107 9.19 -3.14 -17.42
C TYR A 107 7.76 -3.44 -17.88
N TRP A 108 6.88 -2.44 -17.90
CA TRP A 108 5.49 -2.55 -18.33
C TRP A 108 5.22 -1.59 -19.48
N HIS A 109 4.81 -2.14 -20.62
CA HIS A 109 4.44 -1.46 -21.86
C HIS A 109 3.01 -1.82 -22.27
#